data_AF-A0A3M7SUR3-F1
#
_entry.id   AF-A0A3M7SUR3-F1
#
_cell.length_a   1.000
_cell.length_b   1.000
_cell.length_c   1.000
_cell.angle_alpha   90.00
_cell.angle_beta   90.00
_cell.angle_gamma   90.00
#
_symmetry.space_group_name_H-M   'P 1'
#
loop_
_entity.id
_entity.type
_entity.pdbx_description
1 polymer ?
#
loop_
_entity_poly.entity_id
_entity_poly.type
_entity_poly.pdbx_seq_one_letter_code
_entity_poly.pdbx_strand_id
1 'polypeptide(L)'
;MIKLPLKNKNKSRCKSLEIRLSGVSPKCVSSTKKRYEETGTVSDRSRSGRPRKLTLRDENYIFREIRNDPTSSYQKLATDFNSKTQAVRISNRDL
;
A
#
# COMPACT_ATOMS: atom_id res chain seq x y z
N MET A 1 -38.02 14.72 39.59
CA MET A 1 -37.99 15.02 38.14
C MET A 1 -36.70 14.48 37.56
N ILE A 2 -36.74 13.37 36.83
CA ILE A 2 -35.54 12.75 36.25
C ILE A 2 -35.25 13.42 34.91
N LYS A 3 -34.07 14.02 34.79
CA LYS A 3 -33.59 14.75 33.62
C LYS A 3 -33.21 13.73 32.54
N LEU A 4 -34.04 13.58 31.50
CA LEU A 4 -33.71 12.78 30.33
C LEU A 4 -32.53 13.42 29.57
N PRO A 5 -31.57 12.63 29.05
CA PRO A 5 -30.44 13.18 28.30
C PRO A 5 -30.93 13.79 26.97
N LEU A 6 -30.73 15.09 26.82
CA LEU A 6 -30.93 15.79 25.55
C LEU A 6 -29.92 15.24 24.53
N LYS A 7 -30.34 14.27 23.71
CA LYS A 7 -29.60 13.88 22.51
C LYS A 7 -29.48 15.11 21.63
N ASN A 8 -28.27 15.67 21.53
CA ASN A 8 -27.99 16.85 20.71
C ASN A 8 -28.19 16.50 19.22
N LYS A 9 -29.40 16.77 18.70
CA LYS A 9 -29.78 16.51 17.30
C LYS A 9 -29.08 17.45 16.30
N ASN A 10 -28.26 18.38 16.78
CA ASN A 10 -27.55 19.34 15.92
C ASN A 10 -26.36 18.69 15.20
N LYS A 11 -25.85 17.55 15.70
CA LYS A 11 -24.73 16.86 15.07
C LYS A 11 -25.09 16.15 13.75
N SER A 12 -26.37 15.82 13.52
CA SER A 12 -26.83 15.26 12.25
C SER A 12 -27.20 16.33 11.22
N ARG A 13 -27.74 17.48 11.65
CA ARG A 13 -28.03 18.64 10.79
C ARG A 13 -26.77 19.32 10.25
N CYS A 14 -25.71 19.46 11.06
CA CYS A 14 -24.46 20.06 10.57
C CYS A 14 -23.76 19.16 9.53
N LYS A 15 -23.80 17.83 9.73
CA LYS A 15 -23.28 16.86 8.75
C LYS A 15 -23.96 16.98 7.40
N SER A 16 -25.29 17.16 7.36
CA SER A 16 -26.01 17.27 6.10
C SER A 16 -25.78 18.61 5.39
N LEU A 17 -25.48 19.69 6.13
CA LEU A 17 -25.18 21.01 5.56
C LEU A 17 -23.78 21.06 4.93
N GLU A 18 -22.74 20.52 5.58
CA GLU A 18 -21.38 20.43 5.00
C GLU A 18 -21.37 19.64 3.68
N ILE A 19 -22.15 18.56 3.60
CA ILE A 19 -22.29 17.75 2.37
C ILE A 19 -23.01 18.53 1.27
N ARG A 20 -24.05 19.29 1.60
CA ARG A 20 -24.82 20.08 0.62
C ARG A 20 -24.02 21.25 0.04
N LEU A 21 -23.13 21.85 0.83
CA LEU A 21 -22.32 23.00 0.43
C LEU A 21 -21.12 22.62 -0.44
N SER A 22 -20.64 21.39 -0.33
CA SER A 22 -19.41 20.95 -0.99
C SER A 22 -19.60 20.39 -2.41
N GLY A 23 -20.85 20.20 -2.86
CA GLY A 23 -21.17 19.69 -4.21
C GLY A 23 -20.66 18.26 -4.48
N VAL A 24 -20.12 17.58 -3.47
CA VAL A 24 -19.57 16.23 -3.57
C VAL A 24 -20.52 15.21 -2.94
N SER A 25 -20.39 13.95 -3.35
CA SER A 25 -21.17 12.85 -2.77
C SER A 25 -20.94 12.74 -1.25
N PRO A 26 -21.98 12.48 -0.43
CA PRO A 26 -21.84 12.18 0.99
C PRO A 26 -20.77 11.10 1.27
N LYS A 27 -20.63 10.13 0.37
CA LYS A 27 -19.64 9.06 0.47
C LYS A 27 -18.20 9.58 0.37
N CYS A 28 -17.96 10.57 -0.49
CA CYS A 28 -16.67 11.22 -0.66
C CYS A 28 -16.26 12.00 0.60
N VAL A 29 -17.20 12.72 1.22
CA VAL A 29 -16.96 13.42 2.49
C VAL A 29 -16.63 12.42 3.60
N SER A 30 -17.42 11.34 3.72
CA SER A 30 -17.20 10.32 4.73
C SER A 30 -15.86 9.59 4.56
N SER A 31 -15.47 9.24 3.33
CA SER A 31 -14.19 8.57 3.08
C SER A 31 -13.00 9.49 3.32
N THR A 32 -13.10 10.77 2.95
CA THR A 32 -12.05 11.77 3.19
C THR A 32 -11.87 12.03 4.67
N LYS A 33 -12.95 12.18 5.43
CA LYS A 33 -12.90 12.30 6.89
C LYS A 33 -12.21 11.10 7.54
N LYS A 34 -12.60 9.88 7.15
CA LYS A 34 -11.98 8.65 7.66
C LYS A 34 -10.47 8.61 7.35
N ARG A 35 -10.08 8.94 6.11
CA ARG A 35 -8.65 9.01 5.72
C ARG A 35 -7.88 10.02 6.57
N TYR A 36 -8.47 11.17 6.85
CA TYR A 36 -7.85 12.21 7.68
C TYR A 36 -7.69 11.76 9.13
N GLU A 37 -8.68 11.07 9.71
CA GLU A 37 -8.57 10.51 11.06
C GLU A 37 -7.49 9.41 11.15
N GLU A 38 -7.27 8.63 10.07
CA GLU A 38 -6.25 7.57 10.02
C GLU A 38 -4.82 8.08 9.79
N THR A 39 -4.64 9.07 8.91
CA THR A 39 -3.31 9.49 8.42
C THR A 39 -2.94 10.91 8.82
N GLY A 40 -3.91 11.72 9.23
CA GLY A 40 -3.72 13.15 9.51
C GLY A 40 -3.54 14.02 8.26
N THR A 41 -3.70 13.45 7.06
CA THR A 41 -3.47 14.16 5.80
C THR A 41 -4.68 14.09 4.87
N VAL A 42 -4.87 15.14 4.07
CA VAL A 42 -5.90 15.23 3.02
C VAL A 42 -5.30 14.94 1.63
N SER A 43 -3.97 14.87 1.52
CA SER A 43 -3.25 14.60 0.28
C SER A 43 -3.63 13.25 -0.33
N ASP A 44 -3.64 13.18 -1.66
CA ASP A 44 -3.84 11.92 -2.35
C ASP A 44 -2.72 10.93 -2.04
N ARG A 45 -3.11 9.67 -1.84
CA ARG A 45 -2.17 8.57 -1.61
C ARG A 45 -1.70 8.05 -2.96
N SER A 46 -0.42 7.70 -3.05
CA SER A 46 0.10 6.96 -4.19
C SER A 46 -0.70 5.67 -4.37
N ARG A 47 -1.09 5.37 -5.61
CA ARG A 47 -1.76 4.09 -5.92
C ARG A 47 -0.75 2.96 -5.72
N SER A 48 -1.17 1.90 -5.03
CA SER A 48 -0.30 0.76 -4.69
C SER A 48 0.21 -0.01 -5.92
N GLY A 49 -0.46 0.12 -7.08
CA GLY A 49 -0.07 -0.57 -8.31
C GLY A 49 -0.02 -2.09 -8.17
N ARG A 50 0.58 -2.77 -9.15
CA ARG A 50 0.85 -4.21 -9.06
C ARG A 50 2.19 -4.40 -8.32
N PRO A 51 2.27 -5.28 -7.31
CA PRO A 51 3.54 -5.57 -6.66
C PRO A 51 4.55 -6.13 -7.66
N ARG A 52 5.83 -5.83 -7.45
CA ARG A 52 6.93 -6.34 -8.27
C ARG A 52 7.02 -7.87 -8.14
N LYS A 53 7.41 -8.53 -9.23
CA LYS A 53 7.57 -9.98 -9.28
C LYS A 53 8.88 -10.46 -8.66
N LEU A 54 9.92 -9.63 -8.75
CA LEU A 54 11.25 -9.91 -8.22
C LEU A 54 11.50 -9.04 -6.99
N THR A 55 12.24 -9.59 -6.03
CA THR A 55 12.77 -8.82 -4.91
C THR A 55 14.06 -8.12 -5.33
N LEU A 56 14.49 -7.09 -4.58
CA LEU A 56 15.78 -6.42 -4.80
C LEU A 56 16.96 -7.40 -4.74
N ARG A 57 16.84 -8.46 -3.93
CA ARG A 57 17.87 -9.52 -3.83
C ARG A 57 17.97 -10.32 -5.13
N ASP A 58 16.82 -10.65 -5.71
CA ASP A 58 16.76 -11.40 -6.97
C ASP A 58 17.28 -10.55 -8.13
N GLU A 59 16.90 -9.28 -8.19
CA GLU A 59 17.42 -8.32 -9.18
C GLU A 59 18.94 -8.22 -9.09
N ASN A 60 19.50 -8.02 -7.89
CA ASN A 60 20.95 -7.94 -7.67
C ASN A 60 21.68 -9.23 -8.02
N TYR A 61 21.05 -10.39 -7.78
CA TYR A 61 21.59 -11.67 -8.19
C TYR A 61 21.70 -11.76 -9.71
N ILE A 62 20.61 -11.49 -10.43
CA ILE A 62 20.57 -11.52 -11.89
C ILE A 62 21.60 -10.55 -12.47
N PHE A 63 21.69 -9.33 -11.95
CA PHE A 63 22.68 -8.36 -12.40
C PHE A 63 24.12 -8.82 -12.16
N ARG A 64 24.39 -9.55 -11.08
CA ARG A 64 25.72 -10.11 -10.84
C ARG A 64 26.03 -11.21 -11.85
N GLU A 65 25.11 -12.11 -12.12
CA GLU A 65 25.33 -13.18 -13.11
C GLU A 65 25.54 -12.61 -14.52
N ILE A 66 24.78 -11.56 -14.91
CA ILE A 66 24.99 -10.84 -16.18
C ILE A 66 26.37 -10.19 -16.23
N ARG A 67 26.86 -9.61 -15.12
CA ARG A 67 28.21 -9.02 -15.09
C ARG A 67 29.31 -10.07 -15.17
N ASN A 68 29.10 -11.24 -14.57
CA ASN A 68 30.06 -12.34 -14.58
C ASN A 68 30.18 -12.98 -15.98
N ASP A 69 29.05 -13.21 -16.64
CA ASP A 69 29.00 -13.73 -18.01
C ASP A 69 27.99 -12.90 -18.84
N PRO A 70 28.45 -11.81 -19.49
CA PRO A 70 27.58 -10.93 -20.26
C PRO A 70 27.03 -11.57 -21.53
N THR A 71 27.58 -12.71 -21.95
CA THR A 71 27.13 -13.45 -23.13
C THR A 71 26.08 -14.50 -22.82
N SER A 72 25.77 -14.72 -21.54
CA SER A 72 24.76 -15.68 -21.12
C SER A 72 23.37 -15.36 -21.68
N SER A 73 22.72 -16.38 -22.23
CA SER A 73 21.37 -16.25 -22.74
C SER A 73 20.36 -16.09 -21.59
N TYR A 74 19.24 -15.43 -21.89
CA TYR A 74 18.15 -15.27 -20.92
C TYR A 74 17.62 -16.62 -20.40
N GLN A 75 17.51 -17.64 -21.26
CA GLN A 75 17.02 -18.97 -20.87
C GLN A 75 17.93 -19.63 -19.84
N LYS A 76 19.25 -19.49 -20.00
CA LYS A 76 20.24 -20.00 -19.05
C LYS A 76 20.08 -19.32 -17.69
N LEU A 77 20.05 -17.98 -17.69
CA LEU A 77 19.86 -17.19 -16.46
C LEU A 77 18.56 -17.53 -15.72
N ALA A 78 17.45 -17.71 -16.44
CA ALA A 78 16.17 -18.09 -15.85
C ALA A 78 16.21 -19.51 -15.22
N THR A 79 16.85 -20.46 -15.90
CA THR A 79 17.03 -21.83 -15.40
C THR A 79 17.92 -21.86 -14.16
N ASP A 80 19.03 -21.11 -14.18
CA ASP A 80 19.95 -20.98 -13.06
C ASP A 80 19.28 -20.30 -11.86
N PHE A 81 18.46 -19.28 -12.11
CA PHE A 81 17.66 -18.63 -11.07
C PHE A 81 16.65 -19.60 -10.44
N ASN A 82 15.86 -20.30 -11.27
CA ASN A 82 14.81 -21.21 -10.80
C ASN A 82 15.35 -22.47 -10.09
N SER A 83 16.53 -22.95 -10.47
CA SER A 83 17.18 -24.08 -9.77
C SER A 83 17.68 -23.69 -8.37
N LYS A 84 18.07 -22.42 -8.19
CA LYS A 84 18.64 -21.92 -6.92
C LYS A 84 17.57 -21.47 -5.92
N THR A 85 16.42 -20.99 -6.39
CA THR A 85 15.30 -20.57 -5.51
C THR A 85 14.68 -21.74 -4.74
N GLN A 86 14.85 -22.99 -5.20
CA GLN A 86 14.46 -24.19 -4.44
C GLN A 86 15.38 -24.45 -3.24
N ALA A 87 16.62 -23.95 -3.27
CA ALA A 87 17.57 -24.02 -2.18
C ALA A 87 17.50 -22.74 -1.32
N VAL A 88 16.39 -22.55 -0.60
CA VAL A 88 16.22 -21.43 0.34
C VAL A 88 17.22 -21.58 1.50
N ARG A 89 18.44 -21.07 1.32
CA ARG A 89 19.40 -20.86 2.43
C ARG A 89 19.25 -19.42 2.91
N ILE A 90 18.32 -19.22 3.84
CA ILE A 90 18.35 -18.04 4.71
C ILE A 90 19.53 -18.27 5.65
N SER A 91 20.71 -17.72 5.32
CA SER A 91 21.76 -17.58 6.32
C SER A 91 21.36 -16.41 7.21
N ASN A 92 20.92 -16.71 8.44
CA ASN A 92 20.90 -15.72 9.51
C ASN A 92 22.35 -15.31 9.76
N ARG A 93 22.77 -14.22 9.12
CA ARG A 93 23.98 -13.50 9.51
C ARG A 93 23.43 -12.26 10.19
N ASP A 94 23.68 -12.16 11.49
CA ASP A 94 23.28 -11.09 12.43
C ASP A 94 22.03 -11.41 13.27
N LEU A 95 22.21 -12.29 14.26
CA LEU A 95 21.57 -12.24 15.59
C LEU A 95 22.69 -12.10 16.63
#